data_AF-A0A5J6L8H8-F1
#
_entry.id   AF-A0A5J6L8H8-F1
#
_cell.length_a   1.000
_cell.length_b   1.000
_cell.length_c   1.000
_cell.angle_alpha   90.00
_cell.angle_beta   90.00
_cell.angle_gamma   90.00
#
_symmetry.space_group_name_H-M   'P 1'
#
loop_
_entity.id
_entity.type
_entity.pdbx_description
1 polymer ?
#
loop_
_entity_poly.entity_id
_entity_poly.type
_entity_poly.pdbx_seq_one_letter_code
_entity_poly.pdbx_strand_id
1 'polypeptide(L)'
;MGTRIRHPSVSLAKGYGREVARLIAHFAFDRLGLSAVFATVDTENVGSLRLLTGIGFVQTNHPRDGERVAILMKPAAAVPSAAQ
;
A
#
# COMPACT_ATOMS: atom_id res chain seq x y z
N MET A 1 -12.02 13.31 34.85
CA MET A 1 -10.66 12.76 34.61
C MET A 1 -10.80 11.52 33.74
N GLY A 2 -10.49 11.61 32.45
CA GLY A 2 -10.61 10.49 31.51
C GLY A 2 -9.24 9.89 31.20
N THR A 3 -9.02 8.65 31.61
CA THR A 3 -7.75 7.93 31.45
C THR A 3 -7.60 7.51 29.98
N ARG A 4 -6.70 8.18 29.25
CA ARG A 4 -6.43 7.90 27.83
C ARG A 4 -5.47 6.71 27.74
N ILE A 5 -5.97 5.54 27.35
CA ILE A 5 -5.13 4.36 27.07
C ILE A 5 -4.33 4.63 25.80
N ARG A 6 -3.07 5.06 25.94
CA ARG A 6 -2.08 4.98 24.86
C ARG A 6 -1.62 3.52 24.80
N HIS A 7 -2.12 2.77 23.82
CA HIS A 7 -1.56 1.46 23.49
C HIS A 7 -0.08 1.65 23.12
N PRO A 8 0.84 0.86 23.70
CA PRO A 8 2.26 0.97 23.41
C PRO A 8 2.51 0.54 21.96
N SER A 9 2.96 1.51 21.18
CA SER A 9 3.90 1.39 20.06
C SER A 9 4.06 -0.03 19.51
N VAL A 10 3.17 -0.38 18.56
CA VAL A 10 3.49 -1.38 17.54
C VAL A 10 4.85 -1.00 16.96
N SER A 11 5.84 -1.85 17.22
CA SER A 11 7.19 -1.68 16.72
C SER A 11 7.15 -1.84 15.20
N LEU A 12 7.04 -0.71 14.47
CA LEU A 12 7.00 -0.62 13.01
C LEU A 12 8.30 -1.08 12.31
N ALA A 13 9.22 -1.75 13.02
CA ALA A 13 10.58 -2.04 12.57
C ALA A 13 10.89 -3.52 12.29
N LYS A 14 9.88 -4.42 12.29
CA LYS A 14 10.10 -5.87 12.06
C LYS A 14 9.92 -6.33 10.60
N GLY A 15 9.76 -5.43 9.64
CA GLY A 15 9.60 -5.79 8.22
C GLY A 15 8.23 -6.38 7.85
N TYR A 16 7.34 -6.62 8.83
CA TYR A 16 5.97 -7.12 8.57
C TYR A 16 5.18 -6.25 7.60
N GLY A 17 5.38 -4.92 7.60
CA GLY A 17 4.69 -4.05 6.64
C GLY A 17 4.98 -4.45 5.19
N ARG A 18 6.19 -4.91 4.89
CA ARG A 18 6.60 -5.33 3.54
C ARG A 18 5.96 -6.65 3.16
N GLU A 19 5.96 -7.60 4.09
CA GLU A 19 5.39 -8.93 3.89
C GLU A 19 3.88 -8.86 3.72
N VAL A 20 3.19 -8.12 4.58
CA VAL A 20 1.75 -7.87 4.50
C VAL A 20 1.38 -7.18 3.19
N ALA A 21 2.09 -6.11 2.80
CA ALA A 21 1.81 -5.42 1.56
C ALA A 21 2.01 -6.33 0.32
N ARG A 22 3.02 -7.21 0.35
CA ARG A 22 3.25 -8.20 -0.71
C ARG A 22 2.14 -9.26 -0.76
N LEU A 23 1.68 -9.75 0.38
CA LEU A 23 0.59 -10.72 0.46
C LEU A 23 -0.73 -10.12 -0.03
N ILE A 24 -1.03 -8.88 0.35
CA ILE A 24 -2.22 -8.16 -0.12
C ILE A 24 -2.16 -7.95 -1.63
N ALA A 25 -1.02 -7.51 -2.17
CA ALA A 25 -0.84 -7.35 -3.61
C ALA A 25 -1.00 -8.68 -4.36
N HIS A 26 -0.39 -9.75 -3.85
CA HIS A 26 -0.55 -11.09 -4.43
C HIS A 26 -2.01 -11.53 -4.44
N PHE A 27 -2.71 -11.41 -3.30
CA PHE A 27 -4.14 -11.76 -3.22
C PHE A 27 -4.98 -10.93 -4.17
N ALA A 28 -4.74 -9.62 -4.26
CA ALA A 28 -5.47 -8.73 -5.16
C ALA A 28 -5.29 -9.09 -6.64
N PHE A 29 -4.09 -9.49 -7.06
CA PHE A 29 -3.83 -9.87 -8.46
C PHE A 29 -4.28 -11.30 -8.76
N ASP A 30 -3.93 -12.25 -7.90
CA ASP A 30 -4.11 -13.69 -8.13
C ASP A 30 -5.54 -14.15 -7.84
N ARG A 31 -6.18 -13.61 -6.78
CA ARG A 31 -7.51 -14.06 -6.33
C ARG A 31 -8.64 -13.15 -6.80
N LEU A 32 -8.38 -11.83 -6.85
CA LEU A 32 -9.40 -10.86 -7.28
C LEU A 32 -9.27 -10.47 -8.75
N GLY A 33 -8.17 -10.83 -9.43
CA GLY A 33 -7.97 -10.50 -10.85
C GLY A 33 -7.87 -8.99 -11.11
N LEU A 34 -7.48 -8.18 -10.13
CA LEU A 34 -7.44 -6.73 -10.28
C LEU A 34 -6.34 -6.31 -11.25
N SER A 35 -6.62 -5.36 -12.14
CA SER A 35 -5.61 -4.81 -13.06
C SER A 35 -4.59 -3.89 -12.37
N ALA A 36 -4.94 -3.36 -11.20
CA ALA A 36 -4.09 -2.50 -10.39
C ALA A 36 -4.57 -2.47 -8.93
N VAL A 37 -3.62 -2.30 -8.00
CA VAL A 37 -3.91 -2.04 -6.59
C VAL A 37 -3.60 -0.57 -6.31
N PHE A 38 -4.56 0.15 -5.75
CA PHE A 38 -4.40 1.54 -5.34
C PHE A 38 -4.33 1.62 -3.82
N ALA A 39 -3.39 2.40 -3.31
CA ALA A 39 -3.31 2.76 -1.90
C ALA A 39 -3.14 4.27 -1.77
N THR A 40 -3.70 4.84 -0.71
CA THR A 40 -3.54 6.25 -0.37
C THR A 40 -2.69 6.34 0.89
N VAL A 41 -1.62 7.13 0.83
CA VAL A 41 -0.65 7.27 1.91
C VAL A 41 -0.46 8.75 2.19
N ASP A 42 -0.40 9.11 3.47
CA ASP A 42 -0.04 10.47 3.89
C ASP A 42 1.41 10.78 3.50
N THR A 43 1.67 11.98 2.98
CA THR A 43 2.99 12.43 2.51
C THR A 43 4.01 12.45 3.64
N GLU A 44 3.57 12.69 4.87
CA GLU A 44 4.40 12.64 6.08
C GLU A 44 4.81 11.21 6.46
N ASN A 45 4.12 10.19 5.96
CA ASN A 45 4.42 8.79 6.24
C ASN A 45 5.53 8.24 5.32
N VAL A 46 6.71 8.85 5.44
CA VAL A 46 7.91 8.54 4.64
C VAL A 46 8.28 7.05 4.75
N GLY A 47 8.03 6.41 5.90
CA GLY A 47 8.28 4.99 6.11
C GLY A 47 7.41 4.10 5.20
N SER A 48 6.12 4.39 5.12
CA SER A 48 5.19 3.66 4.25
C SER A 48 5.49 3.94 2.77
N LEU A 49 5.81 5.19 2.42
CA LEU A 49 6.19 5.55 1.05
C LEU A 49 7.44 4.78 0.60
N ARG A 50 8.49 4.73 1.41
CA ARG A 50 9.72 3.97 1.11
C ARG A 50 9.47 2.46 1.02
N LEU A 51 8.62 1.93 1.89
CA LEU A 51 8.27 0.52 1.89
C LEU A 51 7.51 0.13 0.63
N LEU A 52 6.48 0.90 0.27
CA LEU A 52 5.60 0.62 -0.85
C LEU A 52 6.32 0.83 -2.19
N THR A 53 7.12 1.90 -2.31
CA THR A 53 8.00 2.09 -3.48
C THR A 53 9.04 0.97 -3.61
N GLY A 54 9.61 0.52 -2.49
CA GLY A 54 10.56 -0.59 -2.44
C GLY A 54 9.99 -1.98 -2.74
N ILE A 55 8.67 -2.13 -2.94
CA ILE A 55 8.04 -3.39 -3.40
C ILE A 55 7.40 -3.25 -4.80
N GLY A 56 7.49 -2.08 -5.43
CA GLY A 56 7.00 -1.85 -6.79
C GLY A 56 5.73 -1.00 -6.90
N PHE A 57 5.24 -0.38 -5.83
CA PHE A 57 4.23 0.67 -5.97
C PHE A 57 4.87 1.94 -6.55
N VAL A 58 4.17 2.57 -7.49
CA VAL A 58 4.56 3.83 -8.12
C VAL A 58 3.64 4.92 -7.61
N GLN A 59 4.23 6.03 -7.17
CA GLN A 59 3.48 7.20 -6.76
C GLN A 59 2.84 7.88 -7.97
N THR A 60 1.55 8.19 -7.85
CA THR A 60 0.83 9.00 -8.84
C THR A 60 0.98 10.47 -8.48
N ASN A 61 1.16 11.32 -9.48
CA ASN A 61 1.25 12.79 -9.31
C ASN A 61 -0.11 13.45 -8.99
N HIS A 62 -1.10 12.68 -8.55
CA HIS A 62 -2.42 13.20 -8.16
C HIS A 62 -2.54 13.20 -6.63
N PRO A 63 -2.35 14.35 -5.97
CA PRO A 63 -2.78 14.50 -4.58
C PRO A 63 -4.29 14.26 -4.54
N ARG A 64 -4.73 13.28 -3.72
CA ARG A 64 -6.16 12.95 -3.54
C ARG A 64 -6.85 13.87 -2.53
N ASP A 65 -6.05 14.54 -1.73
CA ASP A 65 -6.32 15.67 -0.84
C ASP A 65 -4.92 16.19 -0.46
N GLY A 66 -4.71 17.48 -0.20
CA GLY A 66 -3.38 18.14 -0.18
C GLY A 66 -2.22 17.47 0.60
N GLU A 67 -2.49 16.51 1.48
CA GLU A 67 -1.49 15.76 2.27
C GLU A 67 -1.40 14.27 1.93
N ARG A 68 -2.22 13.77 0.99
CA ARG A 68 -2.29 12.34 0.64
C ARG A 68 -1.94 12.07 -0.80
N VAL A 69 -1.03 11.13 -0.99
CA VAL A 69 -0.59 10.67 -2.30
C VAL A 69 -1.19 9.31 -2.59
N ALA A 70 -1.76 9.17 -3.78
CA ALA A 70 -2.13 7.87 -4.29
C ALA A 70 -0.89 7.19 -4.87
N ILE A 71 -0.64 5.97 -4.44
CA ILE A 71 0.35 5.07 -5.02
C ILE A 71 -0.40 3.89 -5.63
N LEU A 72 0.13 3.35 -6.73
CA LEU A 72 -0.47 2.19 -7.38
C LEU A 72 0.58 1.15 -7.72
N MET A 73 0.17 -0.11 -7.69
CA MET A 73 0.96 -1.22 -8.21
C MET A 73 0.21 -1.84 -9.38
N LYS A 74 0.93 -2.11 -10.46
CA LYS A 74 0.45 -2.92 -11.59
C LYS A 74 1.18 -4.26 -11.56
N PRO A 75 0.53 -5.36 -11.94
CA PRO A 75 1.23 -6.63 -12.09
C PRO A 75 2.26 -6.52 -13.23
N ALA A 76 3.47 -7.03 -13.00
CA ALA A 76 4.59 -6.93 -13.96
C ALA A 76 4.32 -7.68 -15.28
N ALA A 77 3.42 -8.66 -15.24
CA ALA A 77 2.76 -9.22 -16.39
C ALA A 77 1.26 -9.09 -16.13
N ALA A 78 0.63 -8.08 -16.73
CA ALA A 78 -0.78 -8.20 -16.99
C ALA A 78 -0.93 -9.37 -17.97
N VAL A 79 -1.17 -10.58 -17.45
CA VAL A 79 -1.88 -11.57 -18.26
C VAL A 79 -3.20 -10.85 -18.57
N PRO A 80 -3.49 -10.55 -19.85
CA PRO A 80 -4.75 -9.91 -20.17
C PRO A 80 -5.82 -10.83 -19.63
N SER A 81 -6.54 -10.37 -18.61
CA SER A 81 -7.82 -10.96 -18.23
C SER A 81 -8.71 -10.77 -19.45
N ALA A 82 -8.69 -11.79 -20.31
CA ALA A 82 -9.66 -11.94 -21.36
C ALA A 82 -11.03 -11.83 -20.71
N ALA A 83 -11.87 -11.06 -21.37
CA ALA A 83 -13.29 -10.91 -21.10
C ALA A 83 -13.93 -12.19 -20.54
N GLN A 84 -14.80 -12.00 -19.55
CA GLN A 84 -16.01 -12.79 -19.36
C GLN A 84 -17.02 -11.92 -18.61
#